data_AF-A0A973WIF5-F1
#
_entry.id   AF-A0A973WIF5-F1
#
_cell.length_a   1.000
_cell.length_b   1.000
_cell.length_c   1.000
_cell.angle_alpha   90.00
_cell.angle_beta   90.00
_cell.angle_gamma   90.00
#
_symmetry.space_group_name_H-M   'P 1'
#
loop_
_entity.id
_entity.type
_entity.pdbx_description
1 polymer ?
#
loop_
_entity_poly.entity_id
_entity_poly.type
_entity_poly.pdbx_seq_one_letter_code
_entity_poly.pdbx_strand_id
1 'polypeptide(L)'
;FALIKLQNLTETEFTIVPFKGSAPARTALMGGHVAMGILNISEVAEFQDSLNVLGVATNERSEFAPDLPTFKEQGLELVNGSMRGFIAPAGLPDDVQEKLLAAFTQLKDDPDFLKSMKDTANPVEVVTGDDFKALTKDLHALAQDVWEKTPWN
;
A
#
# COMPACT_ATOMS: atom_id res chain seq x y z
N PHE A 1 5.96 6.74 -0.95
CA PHE A 1 6.48 7.32 0.31
C PHE A 1 7.21 6.34 1.21
N ALA A 2 7.01 5.02 1.09
CA ALA A 2 7.63 4.04 1.99
C ALA A 2 9.17 4.15 2.09
N LEU A 3 9.89 4.32 0.97
CA LEU A 3 11.35 4.48 0.99
C LEU A 3 11.81 5.73 1.74
N ILE A 4 11.14 6.87 1.51
CA ILE A 4 11.44 8.12 2.23
C ILE A 4 11.16 7.96 3.74
N LYS A 5 10.04 7.32 4.10
CA LYS A 5 9.74 7.02 5.51
C LYS A 5 10.81 6.12 6.13
N LEU A 6 11.25 5.09 5.42
CA LEU A 6 12.31 4.20 5.89
C LEU A 6 13.61 4.98 6.13
N GLN A 7 14.07 5.79 5.15
CA GLN A 7 15.26 6.65 5.31
C GLN A 7 15.21 7.47 6.59
N ASN A 8 14.07 8.11 6.88
CA ASN A 8 13.90 8.94 8.06
C ASN A 8 13.91 8.13 9.36
N LEU A 9 13.34 6.93 9.36
CA LEU A 9 13.29 6.06 10.55
C LEU A 9 14.64 5.40 10.86
N THR A 10 15.45 5.14 9.83
CA THR A 10 16.75 4.45 9.97
C THR A 10 17.95 5.37 9.87
N GLU A 11 17.74 6.67 9.65
CA GLU A 11 18.79 7.66 9.40
C GLU A 11 19.74 7.24 8.26
N THR A 12 19.18 6.64 7.21
CA THR A 12 19.92 6.17 6.03
C THR A 12 19.57 6.99 4.80
N GLU A 13 20.47 7.01 3.82
CA GLU A 13 20.23 7.61 2.51
C GLU A 13 20.22 6.54 1.40
N PHE A 14 19.25 6.63 0.49
CA PHE A 14 19.15 5.79 -0.68
C PHE A 14 19.13 6.65 -1.96
N THR A 15 19.74 6.14 -3.03
CA THR A 15 19.48 6.66 -4.37
C THR A 15 18.19 6.03 -4.89
N ILE A 16 17.11 6.81 -4.97
CA ILE A 16 15.81 6.32 -5.44
C ILE A 16 15.84 6.22 -6.97
N VAL A 17 15.67 4.99 -7.48
CA VAL A 17 15.57 4.72 -8.92
C VAL A 17 14.10 4.48 -9.28
N PRO A 18 13.43 5.40 -10.00
CA PRO A 18 12.02 5.25 -10.33
C PRO A 18 11.82 4.24 -11.47
N PHE A 19 10.83 3.36 -11.32
CA PHE A 19 10.40 2.40 -12.35
C PHE A 19 8.95 2.63 -12.75
N LYS A 20 8.58 2.20 -13.96
CA LYS A 20 7.20 2.27 -14.50
C LYS A 20 6.27 1.20 -13.92
N GLY A 21 6.40 0.89 -12.63
CA GLY A 21 5.61 -0.13 -11.92
C GLY A 21 6.45 -1.25 -11.29
N SER A 22 5.75 -2.15 -10.59
CA SER A 22 6.37 -3.22 -9.78
C SER A 22 7.11 -4.27 -10.61
N ALA A 23 6.58 -4.69 -11.76
CA ALA A 23 7.20 -5.71 -12.60
C ALA A 23 8.63 -5.38 -13.07
N PRO A 24 8.89 -4.20 -13.68
CA PRO A 24 10.26 -3.82 -14.03
C PRO A 24 11.16 -3.59 -12.80
N ALA A 25 10.62 -3.08 -11.68
CA ALA A 25 11.38 -2.92 -10.44
C ALA A 25 11.82 -4.27 -9.84
N ARG A 26 10.91 -5.25 -9.80
CA ARG A 26 11.19 -6.61 -9.33
C ARG A 26 12.24 -7.30 -10.21
N THR A 27 12.14 -7.14 -11.53
CA THR A 27 13.14 -7.66 -12.47
C THR A 27 14.52 -7.04 -12.23
N ALA A 28 14.59 -5.72 -12.03
CA ALA A 28 15.83 -5.03 -11.72
C ALA A 28 16.44 -5.49 -10.38
N LEU A 29 15.60 -5.75 -9.37
CA LEU A 29 16.04 -6.28 -8.07
C LEU A 29 16.61 -7.70 -8.20
N MET A 30 15.88 -8.61 -8.86
CA MET A 30 16.35 -9.98 -9.09
C MET A 30 17.62 -10.04 -9.95
N GLY A 31 17.79 -9.10 -10.88
CA GLY A 31 18.99 -8.95 -11.70
C GLY A 31 20.15 -8.24 -11.00
N GLY A 32 19.98 -7.77 -9.76
CA GLY A 32 21.02 -7.07 -8.99
C GLY A 32 21.33 -5.65 -9.48
N HIS A 33 20.45 -5.04 -10.28
CA HIS A 33 20.61 -3.66 -10.75
C HIS A 33 20.23 -2.62 -9.67
N VAL A 34 19.40 -3.02 -8.71
CA VAL A 34 19.10 -2.26 -7.49
C VAL A 34 19.26 -3.17 -6.27
N ALA A 35 19.72 -2.62 -5.16
CA ALA A 35 20.03 -3.41 -3.96
C ALA A 35 18.77 -3.78 -3.16
N MET A 36 17.72 -2.96 -3.22
CA MET A 36 16.48 -3.16 -2.49
C MET A 36 15.30 -2.52 -3.23
N GLY A 37 14.09 -2.96 -2.89
CA GLY A 37 12.85 -2.37 -3.37
C GLY A 37 11.73 -2.56 -2.35
N ILE A 38 10.76 -1.66 -2.36
CA ILE A 38 9.50 -1.82 -1.62
C ILE A 38 8.41 -2.07 -2.66
N LEU A 39 7.80 -3.25 -2.58
CA LEU A 39 6.78 -3.74 -3.50
C LEU A 39 5.53 -4.12 -2.70
N ASN A 40 4.37 -4.17 -3.37
CA ASN A 40 3.17 -4.72 -2.74
C ASN A 40 3.32 -6.23 -2.53
N ILE A 41 2.70 -6.78 -1.49
CA ILE A 41 2.80 -8.22 -1.18
C ILE A 41 2.28 -9.10 -2.32
N SER A 42 1.22 -8.68 -3.01
CA SER A 42 0.68 -9.36 -4.19
C SER A 42 1.68 -9.47 -5.34
N GLU A 43 2.69 -8.60 -5.39
CA GLU A 43 3.75 -8.60 -6.40
C GLU A 43 4.96 -9.44 -6.00
N VAL A 44 5.01 -9.93 -4.76
CA VAL A 44 6.16 -10.65 -4.18
C VAL A 44 5.79 -12.07 -3.77
N ALA A 45 4.51 -12.34 -3.48
CA ALA A 45 4.03 -13.63 -2.98
C ALA A 45 4.54 -14.84 -3.78
N GLU A 46 4.54 -14.76 -5.13
CA GLU A 46 5.02 -15.84 -6.00
C GLU A 46 6.55 -15.86 -6.21
N PHE A 47 7.28 -14.87 -5.69
CA PHE A 47 8.72 -14.69 -5.93
C PHE A 47 9.55 -14.75 -4.64
N GLN A 48 8.97 -15.20 -3.52
CA GLN A 48 9.66 -15.24 -2.22
C GLN A 48 10.92 -16.12 -2.24
N ASP A 49 10.95 -17.18 -3.06
CA ASP A 49 12.15 -18.02 -3.19
C ASP A 49 13.28 -17.33 -3.98
N SER A 50 12.96 -16.30 -4.76
CA SER A 50 13.91 -15.54 -5.58
C SER A 50 14.32 -14.20 -4.96
N LEU A 51 13.66 -13.80 -3.88
CA LEU A 51 13.83 -12.50 -3.23
C LEU A 51 14.04 -12.69 -1.74
N ASN A 52 15.06 -12.05 -1.17
CA ASN A 52 15.19 -11.96 0.27
C ASN A 52 14.21 -10.91 0.83
N VAL A 53 13.04 -11.34 1.30
CA VAL A 53 12.02 -10.43 1.83
C VAL A 53 12.30 -10.12 3.30
N LEU A 54 12.58 -8.84 3.61
CA LEU A 54 13.01 -8.41 4.94
C LEU A 54 11.87 -8.15 5.93
N GLY A 55 10.66 -7.90 5.43
CA GLY A 55 9.50 -7.65 6.28
C GLY A 55 8.34 -6.98 5.53
N VAL A 56 7.21 -6.89 6.22
CA VAL A 56 5.97 -6.29 5.69
C VAL A 56 5.69 -4.95 6.37
N ALA A 57 5.34 -3.93 5.60
CA ALA A 57 5.03 -2.58 6.10
C ALA A 57 3.54 -2.43 6.52
N THR A 58 3.04 -3.40 7.28
CA THR A 58 1.67 -3.44 7.83
C THR A 58 1.71 -3.41 9.35
N ASN A 59 0.59 -3.08 10.00
CA ASN A 59 0.49 -3.10 11.47
C ASN A 59 0.62 -4.51 12.05
N GLU A 60 0.06 -5.49 11.35
CA GLU A 60 0.06 -6.90 11.71
C GLU A 60 0.63 -7.71 10.55
N ARG A 61 1.07 -8.94 10.84
CA ARG A 61 1.58 -9.84 9.80
C ARG A 61 0.49 -10.12 8.77
N SER A 62 0.90 -10.22 7.51
CA SER A 62 -0.05 -10.52 6.44
C SER A 62 -0.39 -12.00 6.42
N GLU A 63 -1.67 -12.34 6.20
CA GLU A 63 -2.08 -13.74 5.95
C GLU A 63 -1.40 -14.35 4.71
N PHE A 64 -0.93 -13.52 3.77
CA PHE A 64 -0.24 -13.94 2.56
C PHE A 64 1.27 -14.16 2.76
N ALA A 65 1.81 -13.76 3.92
CA ALA A 65 3.20 -14.02 4.29
C ALA A 65 3.32 -14.09 5.83
N PRO A 66 2.72 -15.11 6.47
CA PRO A 66 2.60 -15.16 7.94
C PRO A 66 3.95 -15.35 8.64
N ASP A 67 4.93 -15.92 7.95
CA ASP A 67 6.27 -16.14 8.51
C ASP A 67 7.13 -14.87 8.50
N LEU A 68 6.78 -13.87 7.67
CA LEU A 68 7.52 -12.62 7.60
C LEU A 68 7.14 -11.70 8.76
N PRO A 69 8.12 -11.12 9.47
CA PRO A 69 7.85 -10.11 10.48
C PRO A 69 7.36 -8.81 9.82
N THR A 70 6.55 -8.06 10.56
CA THR A 70 6.33 -6.65 10.24
C THR A 70 7.59 -5.85 10.54
N PHE A 71 7.74 -4.67 9.94
CA PHE A 71 8.80 -3.75 10.35
C PHE A 71 8.60 -3.26 11.80
N LYS A 72 7.35 -3.21 12.28
CA LYS A 72 7.02 -2.84 13.66
C LYS A 72 7.55 -3.85 14.68
N GLU A 73 7.41 -5.14 14.41
CA GLU A 73 8.02 -6.21 15.23
C GLU A 73 9.55 -6.10 15.28
N GLN A 74 10.16 -5.47 14.27
CA GLN A 74 11.59 -5.22 14.18
C GLN A 74 12.02 -3.88 14.81
N GLY A 75 11.09 -3.16 15.46
CA GLY A 75 11.36 -1.88 16.12
C GLY A 75 11.33 -0.65 15.20
N LEU A 76 10.85 -0.81 13.96
CA LEU A 76 10.67 0.29 13.01
C LEU A 76 9.17 0.58 12.83
N GLU A 77 8.72 1.78 13.18
CA GLU A 77 7.34 2.23 12.97
C GLU A 77 7.05 2.56 11.49
N LEU A 78 7.37 1.61 10.60
CA LEU A 78 7.14 1.67 9.18
C LEU A 78 5.84 0.95 8.82
N VAL A 79 4.75 1.71 8.81
CA VAL A 79 3.46 1.27 8.28
C VAL A 79 3.16 2.07 7.01
N ASN A 80 2.96 1.34 5.91
CA ASN A 80 2.67 1.92 4.61
C ASN A 80 1.84 0.96 3.75
N GLY A 81 0.52 1.12 3.80
CA GLY A 81 -0.42 0.46 2.90
C GLY A 81 -0.60 1.19 1.57
N SER A 82 -0.96 0.43 0.55
CA SER A 82 -1.50 0.97 -0.71
C SER A 82 -3.03 0.95 -0.63
N MET A 83 -3.67 2.11 -0.82
CA MET A 83 -5.14 2.18 -0.90
C MET A 83 -5.59 2.40 -2.35
N ARG A 84 -6.80 1.94 -2.65
CA ARG A 84 -7.55 2.22 -3.88
C ARG A 84 -8.97 2.59 -3.48
N GLY A 85 -9.60 3.45 -4.26
CA GLY A 85 -11.00 3.78 -4.00
C GLY A 85 -11.58 4.72 -5.04
N PHE A 86 -12.85 5.04 -4.85
CA PHE A 86 -13.66 5.86 -5.73
C PHE A 86 -13.96 7.20 -5.07
N ILE A 87 -13.83 8.28 -5.82
CA ILE A 87 -14.21 9.63 -5.39
C ILE A 87 -15.22 10.14 -6.39
N ALA A 88 -16.39 10.53 -5.89
CA ALA A 88 -17.44 11.12 -6.72
C ALA A 88 -17.21 12.63 -6.93
N PRO A 89 -17.75 13.22 -8.00
CA PRO A 89 -17.74 14.66 -8.20
C PRO A 89 -18.42 15.43 -7.06
N ALA A 90 -18.00 16.67 -6.84
CA ALA A 90 -18.69 17.57 -5.92
C ALA A 90 -20.14 17.82 -6.38
N GLY A 91 -21.07 17.89 -5.42
CA GLY A 91 -22.49 18.11 -5.69
C GLY A 91 -23.25 16.87 -6.18
N LEU A 92 -22.73 15.66 -5.91
CA LEU A 92 -23.46 14.42 -6.13
C LEU A 92 -24.80 14.48 -5.35
N PRO A 93 -25.95 14.16 -5.98
CA PRO A 93 -27.23 14.09 -5.28
C PRO A 93 -27.20 13.07 -4.13
N ASP A 94 -27.86 13.39 -3.01
CA ASP A 94 -27.83 12.59 -1.79
C ASP A 94 -28.34 11.15 -2.03
N ASP A 95 -29.38 10.97 -2.84
CA ASP A 95 -29.94 9.66 -3.18
C ASP A 95 -28.94 8.78 -3.96
N VAL A 96 -28.14 9.40 -4.84
CA VAL A 96 -27.07 8.70 -5.57
C VAL A 96 -25.91 8.38 -4.64
N GLN A 97 -25.56 9.30 -3.74
CA GLN A 97 -24.51 9.07 -2.74
C GLN A 97 -24.86 7.90 -1.83
N GLU A 98 -26.06 7.87 -1.27
CA GLU A 98 -26.55 6.79 -0.41
C GLU A 98 -26.53 5.45 -1.14
N LYS A 99 -26.98 5.41 -2.40
CA LYS A 99 -26.97 4.19 -3.20
C LYS A 99 -25.57 3.65 -3.45
N LEU A 100 -24.61 4.52 -3.77
CA LEU A 100 -23.21 4.13 -3.99
C LEU A 100 -22.56 3.66 -2.69
N LEU A 101 -22.74 4.38 -1.58
CA LEU A 101 -22.23 3.98 -0.28
C LEU A 101 -22.78 2.61 0.12
N ALA A 102 -24.10 2.41 0.01
CA ALA A 102 -24.72 1.12 0.31
C ALA A 102 -24.15 -0.02 -0.56
N ALA A 103 -23.91 0.22 -1.84
CA ALA A 103 -23.32 -0.77 -2.74
C ALA A 103 -21.87 -1.10 -2.37
N PHE A 104 -21.04 -0.08 -2.08
CA PHE A 104 -19.64 -0.31 -1.69
C PHE A 104 -19.52 -0.97 -0.31
N THR A 105 -20.36 -0.60 0.66
CA THR A 105 -20.36 -1.22 1.98
C THR A 105 -20.71 -2.72 1.91
N GLN A 106 -21.56 -3.14 0.97
CA GLN A 106 -21.90 -4.56 0.78
C GLN A 106 -20.69 -5.42 0.36
N LEU A 107 -19.65 -4.83 -0.24
CA LEU A 107 -18.44 -5.56 -0.64
C LEU A 107 -17.72 -6.22 0.54
N LYS A 108 -17.91 -5.71 1.76
CA LYS A 108 -17.31 -6.29 2.96
C LYS A 108 -17.80 -7.73 3.24
N ASP A 109 -18.99 -8.07 2.73
CA ASP A 109 -19.65 -9.35 2.93
C ASP A 109 -19.84 -10.12 1.61
N ASP A 110 -19.31 -9.61 0.49
CA ASP A 110 -19.43 -10.25 -0.82
C ASP A 110 -18.38 -11.36 -0.97
N PRO A 111 -18.79 -12.65 -0.99
CA PRO A 111 -17.84 -13.76 -1.00
C PRO A 111 -17.04 -13.85 -2.31
N ASP A 112 -17.61 -13.45 -3.45
CA ASP A 112 -16.93 -13.52 -4.75
C ASP A 112 -15.86 -12.44 -4.83
N PHE A 113 -16.17 -11.24 -4.34
CA PHE A 113 -15.20 -10.15 -4.23
C PHE A 113 -14.06 -10.51 -3.27
N LEU A 114 -14.38 -10.95 -2.04
CA LEU A 114 -13.37 -11.32 -1.05
C LEU A 114 -12.48 -12.46 -1.55
N LYS A 115 -13.07 -13.46 -2.22
CA LYS A 115 -12.32 -14.55 -2.84
C LYS A 115 -11.40 -14.03 -3.94
N SER A 116 -11.87 -13.17 -4.84
CA SER A 116 -11.05 -12.59 -5.91
C SER A 116 -9.85 -11.81 -5.37
N MET A 117 -10.03 -11.08 -4.27
CA MET A 117 -8.94 -10.32 -3.66
C MET A 117 -7.94 -11.25 -2.98
N LYS A 118 -8.41 -12.29 -2.29
CA LYS A 118 -7.56 -13.32 -1.68
C LYS A 118 -6.76 -14.10 -2.71
N ASP A 119 -7.38 -14.51 -3.83
CA ASP A 119 -6.74 -15.25 -4.92
C ASP A 119 -5.60 -14.45 -5.57
N THR A 120 -5.59 -13.12 -5.41
CA THR A 120 -4.57 -12.21 -5.94
C THR A 120 -3.68 -11.60 -4.85
N ALA A 121 -3.73 -12.16 -3.63
CA ALA A 121 -2.98 -11.69 -2.46
C ALA A 121 -3.14 -10.19 -2.15
N ASN A 122 -4.35 -9.66 -2.39
CA ASN A 122 -4.70 -8.30 -2.02
C ASN A 122 -5.45 -8.32 -0.68
N PRO A 123 -4.84 -7.86 0.42
CA PRO A 123 -5.57 -7.66 1.67
C PRO A 123 -6.61 -6.57 1.46
N VAL A 124 -7.82 -6.80 1.97
CA VAL A 124 -8.96 -5.89 1.78
C VAL A 124 -9.43 -5.35 3.10
N GLU A 125 -9.54 -4.03 3.16
CA GLU A 125 -10.30 -3.32 4.17
C GLU A 125 -11.27 -2.40 3.44
N VAL A 126 -12.57 -2.66 3.58
CA VAL A 126 -13.61 -1.84 2.94
C VAL A 126 -13.91 -0.65 3.83
N VAL A 127 -13.45 0.53 3.40
CA VAL A 127 -13.67 1.81 4.09
C VAL A 127 -14.52 2.70 3.18
N THR A 128 -15.60 3.29 3.71
CA THR A 128 -16.57 4.09 2.93
C THR A 128 -16.92 5.39 3.64
N GLY A 129 -17.53 6.34 2.92
CA GLY A 129 -18.10 7.55 3.52
C GLY A 129 -17.06 8.45 4.19
N ASP A 130 -17.39 8.95 5.38
CA ASP A 130 -16.54 9.89 6.12
C ASP A 130 -15.20 9.28 6.56
N ASP A 131 -15.15 7.99 6.84
CA ASP A 131 -13.90 7.30 7.18
C ASP A 131 -12.94 7.28 5.98
N PHE A 132 -13.46 7.00 4.79
CA PHE A 132 -12.65 7.05 3.57
C PHE A 132 -12.22 8.49 3.26
N LYS A 133 -13.10 9.46 3.53
CA LYS A 133 -12.77 10.89 3.40
C LYS A 133 -11.64 11.30 4.36
N ALA A 134 -11.66 10.86 5.61
CA ALA A 134 -10.58 11.10 6.57
C ALA A 134 -9.25 10.51 6.07
N LEU A 135 -9.26 9.24 5.64
CA LEU A 135 -8.11 8.55 5.08
C LEU A 135 -7.47 9.33 3.90
N THR A 136 -8.29 9.87 2.99
CA THR A 136 -7.78 10.66 1.86
C THR A 136 -7.15 11.99 2.29
N LYS A 137 -7.64 12.62 3.36
CA LYS A 137 -7.05 13.85 3.91
C LYS A 137 -5.69 13.58 4.52
N ASP A 138 -5.55 12.48 5.28
CA ASP A 138 -4.28 12.08 5.89
C ASP A 138 -3.23 11.76 4.81
N LEU A 139 -3.64 11.05 3.75
CA LEU A 139 -2.76 10.78 2.62
C LEU A 139 -2.36 12.07 1.87
N HIS A 140 -3.29 13.02 1.70
CA HIS A 140 -3.00 14.30 1.09
C HIS A 140 -1.98 15.10 1.90
N ALA A 141 -2.17 15.20 3.23
CA ALA A 141 -1.25 15.89 4.12
C ALA A 141 0.16 15.26 4.08
N LEU A 142 0.25 13.92 4.08
CA LEU A 142 1.52 13.22 3.91
C LEU A 142 2.18 13.55 2.56
N ALA A 143 1.40 13.56 1.47
CA ALA A 143 1.92 13.87 0.15
C ALA A 143 2.41 15.32 0.06
N GLN A 144 1.70 16.27 0.66
CA GLN A 144 2.12 17.68 0.75
C GLN A 144 3.42 17.83 1.53
N ASP A 145 3.54 17.21 2.71
CA ASP A 145 4.75 17.26 3.53
C ASP A 145 5.98 16.73 2.77
N VAL A 146 5.83 15.60 2.08
CA VAL A 146 6.90 15.03 1.25
C VAL A 146 7.24 15.95 0.07
N TRP A 147 6.24 16.55 -0.57
CA TRP A 147 6.45 17.48 -1.68
C TRP A 147 7.20 18.74 -1.24
N GLU A 148 6.86 19.30 -0.08
CA GLU A 148 7.50 20.51 0.45
C GLU A 148 8.97 20.27 0.86
N LYS A 149 9.26 19.10 1.42
CA LYS A 149 10.62 18.74 1.88
C LYS A 149 11.51 18.20 0.76
N THR A 150 10.94 17.43 -0.15
CA THR A 150 11.66 16.63 -1.15
C THR A 150 10.88 16.56 -2.47
N PRO A 151 10.70 17.69 -3.18
CA PRO A 151 9.84 17.74 -4.37
C PRO A 151 10.35 16.91 -5.56
N TRP A 152 11.65 16.60 -5.60
CA TRP A 152 12.32 16.01 -6.78
C TRP A 152 13.37 14.93 -6.44
N ASN A 153 13.36 14.42 -5.21
CA ASN A 153 14.32 13.42 -4.74
C ASN A 153 13.83 11.99 -4.96
#